data_AF-A0A957GVP8-F1
#
_entry.id   AF-A0A957GVP8-F1
#
_cell.length_a   1.000
_cell.length_b   1.000
_cell.length_c   1.000
_cell.angle_alpha   90.00
_cell.angle_beta   90.00
_cell.angle_gamma   90.00
#
_symmetry.space_group_name_H-M   'P 1'
#
loop_
_entity.id
_entity.type
_entity.pdbx_description
1 polymer ?
#
loop_
_entity_poly.entity_id
_entity_poly.type
_entity_poly.pdbx_seq_one_letter_code
_entity_poly.pdbx_strand_id
1 'polypeptide(L)' 'GLRRFVTQYKLAEPALTEAYNGCVAALQQFRQLHIEYAALYILKPAQGHKAGEVGTGGTPFTVYLKKHIRETGEHKVS' A
#
# COMPACT_ATOMS: atom_id res chain seq x y z
N GLY A 1 -9.50 -11.26 -13.93
CA GLY A 1 -8.81 -10.79 -12.72
C GLY A 1 -9.85 -10.43 -11.68
N LEU A 2 -9.53 -10.65 -10.40
CA LEU A 2 -10.48 -10.58 -9.28
C LEU A 2 -11.27 -9.25 -9.23
N ARG A 3 -10.59 -8.10 -9.36
CA ARG A 3 -11.25 -6.78 -9.37
C ARG A 3 -12.34 -6.67 -10.43
N ARG A 4 -12.04 -7.10 -11.67
CA ARG A 4 -13.00 -7.06 -12.79
C ARG A 4 -14.23 -7.94 -12.51
N PHE A 5 -14.04 -9.11 -11.92
CA PHE A 5 -15.14 -9.98 -11.51
C PHE A 5 -16.03 -9.28 -10.47
N VAL A 6 -15.44 -8.71 -9.41
CA VAL A 6 -16.20 -7.98 -8.39
C VAL A 6 -16.94 -6.78 -8.99
N THR A 7 -16.30 -6.00 -9.88
CA THR A 7 -16.94 -4.87 -10.56
C THR A 7 -18.13 -5.31 -11.42
N GLN A 8 -18.05 -6.46 -12.11
CA GLN A 8 -19.13 -6.97 -12.94
C GLN A 8 -20.40 -7.30 -12.14
N TYR A 9 -20.25 -7.82 -10.93
CA TYR A 9 -21.38 -8.21 -10.07
C TYR A 9 -21.72 -7.19 -8.99
N LYS A 10 -21.12 -5.98 -9.04
CA LYS A 10 -21.24 -4.96 -8.00
C LYS A 10 -22.68 -4.65 -7.57
N LEU A 11 -23.61 -4.58 -8.51
CA LEU A 11 -25.02 -4.26 -8.24
C LEU A 11 -25.81 -5.47 -7.72
N ALA A 12 -25.46 -6.67 -8.17
CA ALA A 12 -26.14 -7.91 -7.79
C ALA A 12 -25.67 -8.41 -6.42
N GLU A 13 -24.38 -8.23 -6.10
CA GLU A 13 -23.73 -8.78 -4.92
C GLU A 13 -22.91 -7.68 -4.19
N PRO A 14 -23.58 -6.77 -3.45
CA PRO A 14 -22.91 -5.69 -2.73
C PRO A 14 -21.91 -6.20 -1.68
N ALA A 15 -22.19 -7.34 -1.05
CA ALA A 15 -21.31 -7.97 -0.06
C ALA A 15 -19.94 -8.38 -0.66
N LEU A 16 -19.91 -8.80 -1.92
CA LEU A 16 -18.66 -9.11 -2.65
C LEU A 16 -17.79 -7.86 -2.83
N THR A 17 -18.42 -6.72 -3.12
CA THR A 17 -17.74 -5.43 -3.24
C THR A 17 -17.19 -4.96 -1.89
N GLU A 18 -17.98 -5.10 -0.83
CA GLU A 18 -17.57 -4.76 0.53
C GLU A 18 -16.38 -5.61 0.99
N ALA A 19 -16.45 -6.93 0.86
CA ALA A 19 -15.38 -7.84 1.24
C ALA A 19 -14.08 -7.54 0.47
N TYR A 20 -14.18 -7.35 -0.85
CA TYR A 20 -13.04 -6.96 -1.67
C TYR A 20 -12.43 -5.61 -1.24
N ASN A 21 -13.27 -4.59 -1.05
CA ASN A 21 -12.82 -3.26 -0.61
C ASN A 21 -12.21 -3.30 0.81
N GLY A 22 -12.71 -4.18 1.68
CA GLY A 22 -12.12 -4.46 2.99
C GLY A 22 -10.69 -5.01 2.89
N CYS A 23 -10.46 -5.99 2.02
CA CYS A 23 -9.12 -6.50 1.74
C CYS A 23 -8.17 -5.42 1.19
N VAL A 24 -8.65 -4.60 0.25
CA VAL A 24 -7.86 -3.47 -0.29
C VAL A 24 -7.52 -2.46 0.81
N ALA A 25 -8.46 -2.15 1.70
CA ALA A 25 -8.24 -1.25 2.82
C ALA A 25 -7.22 -1.81 3.83
N ALA A 26 -7.32 -3.10 4.18
CA ALA A 26 -6.37 -3.77 5.06
C ALA A 26 -4.94 -3.76 4.48
N LEU A 27 -4.80 -4.01 3.18
CA LEU A 27 -3.51 -3.93 2.49
C LEU A 27 -2.95 -2.50 2.48
N GLN A 28 -3.81 -1.49 2.27
CA GLN A 28 -3.41 -0.09 2.31
C GLN A 28 -2.93 0.31 3.71
N GLN A 29 -3.63 -0.11 4.76
CA GLN A 29 -3.24 0.11 6.16
C GLN A 29 -1.91 -0.55 6.50
N PHE A 30 -1.71 -1.80 6.06
CA PHE A 30 -0.43 -2.49 6.23
C PHE A 30 0.73 -1.71 5.58
N ARG A 31 0.53 -1.19 4.36
CA ARG A 31 1.56 -0.38 3.67
C ARG A 31 1.83 0.95 4.38
N GLN A 32 0.82 1.56 4.99
CA GLN A 32 0.97 2.76 5.82
C GLN A 32 1.79 2.48 7.08
N LEU A 33 1.51 1.38 7.78
CA LEU A 33 2.32 0.95 8.92
C LEU A 33 3.76 0.66 8.50
N HIS A 34 3.94 0.05 7.33
CA HIS A 34 5.27 -0.30 6.83
C HIS A 34 6.14 0.94 6.55
N ILE A 35 5.58 2.04 6.00
CA ILE A 35 6.36 3.27 5.79
C ILE A 35 6.77 3.91 7.13
N GLU A 36 5.92 3.84 8.15
CA GLU A 36 6.26 4.32 9.49
C GLU A 36 7.39 3.49 10.10
N TYR A 37 7.32 2.17 9.99
CA TYR A 37 8.37 1.27 10.47
C TYR A 37 9.69 1.51 9.74
N ALA A 38 9.66 1.63 8.42
CA ALA A 38 10.87 1.91 7.66
C ALA A 38 11.46 3.28 8.01
N ALA A 39 10.63 4.29 8.33
CA ALA A 39 11.13 5.55 8.87
C ALA A 39 11.79 5.39 10.25
N LEU A 40 11.20 4.59 11.14
CA LEU A 40 11.72 4.36 12.49
C LEU A 40 13.01 3.55 12.51
N TYR A 41 13.11 2.50 11.70
CA TYR A 41 14.18 1.52 11.78
C TYR A 41 15.28 1.68 10.72
N ILE A 42 15.04 2.47 9.66
CA ILE A 42 16.02 2.69 8.59
C ILE A 42 16.45 4.16 8.56
N LEU A 43 15.50 5.10 8.41
CA LEU A 43 15.85 6.51 8.26
C LEU A 43 16.39 7.13 9.54
N LYS A 44 15.69 6.96 10.68
CA LYS A 44 16.11 7.56 11.95
C LYS A 44 17.52 7.11 12.37
N PRO A 45 17.86 5.80 12.36
CA PRO A 45 19.20 5.36 12.74
C PRO A 45 20.29 5.77 11.75
N ALA A 46 19.93 5.99 10.48
CA ALA A 46 20.87 6.43 9.46
C ALA A 46 21.05 7.96 9.40
N GLN A 47 20.40 8.74 10.28
CA GLN A 47 20.58 10.19 10.34
C GLN A 47 22.06 10.53 10.60
N GLY A 48 22.71 11.15 9.60
CA GLY A 48 24.15 11.45 9.59
C GLY A 48 24.93 10.66 8.53
N HIS A 49 24.37 9.58 7.99
CA HIS A 49 24.96 8.76 6.93
C HIS A 49 24.10 8.84 5.66
N LYS A 50 24.71 9.14 4.50
CA LYS A 50 24.01 9.17 3.19
C LYS A 50 23.41 7.83 2.76
N ALA A 51 23.70 6.74 3.49
CA ALA A 51 23.27 5.38 3.18
C ALA A 51 21.81 5.06 3.57
N GLY A 52 21.12 5.93 4.34
CA GLY A 52 19.77 5.64 4.86
C GLY A 52 18.62 5.84 3.87
N GLU A 53 18.84 6.55 2.76
CA GLU A 53 17.75 7.01 1.90
C GLU A 53 17.33 5.98 0.84
N VAL A 54 18.23 5.06 0.49
CA VAL A 54 18.01 4.03 -0.54
C VAL A 54 17.81 2.68 0.15
N GLY A 55 16.66 2.04 -0.09
CA GLY A 55 16.40 0.70 0.42
C GLY A 55 17.29 -0.35 -0.23
N THR A 56 17.34 -1.57 0.32
CA THR A 56 18.14 -2.69 -0.23
C THR A 56 17.73 -3.08 -1.65
N GLY A 57 16.51 -2.74 -2.08
CA GLY A 57 16.06 -2.85 -3.46
C GLY A 57 16.50 -1.73 -4.40
N GLY A 58 17.40 -0.83 -3.98
CA GLY A 58 18.00 0.20 -4.82
C GLY A 58 17.14 1.43 -5.12
N THR A 59 16.00 1.60 -4.42
CA THR A 59 15.10 2.75 -4.62
C THR A 59 15.03 3.65 -3.39
N PRO A 60 14.78 4.97 -3.55
CA PRO A 60 14.40 5.83 -2.44
C PRO A 60 13.13 5.29 -1.79
N PHE A 61 13.27 4.62 -0.63
CA PHE A 61 12.22 3.70 -0.21
C PHE A 61 10.93 4.44 0.18
N THR A 62 11.04 5.68 0.68
CA THR A 62 9.87 6.50 1.06
C THR A 62 9.01 6.89 -0.14
N VAL A 63 9.62 7.21 -1.28
CA VAL A 63 8.91 7.52 -2.53
C VAL A 63 8.16 6.29 -3.02
N TYR A 64 8.85 5.14 -3.01
CA TYR A 64 8.29 3.87 -3.46
C TYR A 64 7.15 3.37 -2.58
N LEU A 65 7.29 3.45 -1.25
CA LEU A 65 6.23 3.05 -0.32
C LEU A 65 5.00 3.95 -0.43
N LYS A 66 5.19 5.28 -0.54
CA LYS A 66 4.07 6.22 -0.74
C LYS A 66 3.29 5.93 -2.03
N LYS A 67 4.00 5.66 -3.13
CA LYS A 67 3.40 5.28 -4.41
C LYS A 67 2.50 4.05 -4.23
N HIS A 68 3.02 3.00 -3.58
CA HIS A 68 2.28 1.76 -3.34
C HIS A 68 1.05 1.93 -2.46
N ILE A 69 1.10 2.79 -1.44
CA ILE A 69 -0.07 3.10 -0.61
C ILE A 69 -1.18 3.71 -1.47
N ARG A 70 -0.84 4.69 -2.32
CA ARG A 70 -1.80 5.36 -3.21
C ARG A 70 -2.41 4.39 -4.23
N GLU A 71 -1.56 3.66 -4.96
CA GLU A 71 -2.00 2.69 -5.98
C GLU A 71 -2.92 1.61 -5.39
N THR A 72 -2.67 1.19 -4.14
CA THR A 72 -3.58 0.25 -3.46
C THR A 72 -4.97 0.84 -3.31
N GLY A 73 -5.09 2.09 -2.86
CA GLY A 73 -6.36 2.77 -2.69
C GLY A 73 -7.15 2.92 -4.00
N GLU A 74 -6.45 3.13 -5.12
CA GLU A 74 -7.02 3.24 -6.46
C GLU A 74 -7.67 1.93 -6.96
N HIS A 75 -7.32 0.79 -6.35
CA HIS A 75 -7.90 -0.51 -6.70
C HIS A 75 -9.28 -0.79 -6.10
N LYS A 76 -9.79 0.08 -5.20
CA LYS A 76 -11.16 -0.04 -4.69
C LYS A 76 -12.18 -0.02 -5.85
N VAL A 77 -13.28 -0.73 -5.64
CA VAL A 77 -14.43 -0.71 -6.54
C VAL A 77 -15.39 0.34 -6.01
N SER A 78 -15.52 1.44 -6.75
CA SER A 78 -16.43 2.57 -6.50
C SER A 78 -17.83 2.26 -6.94
#